data_AF-A0A399Q457-F1
#
_entry.id   AF-A0A399Q457-F1
#
_cell.length_a   1.000
_cell.length_b   1.000
_cell.length_c   1.000
_cell.angle_alpha   90.00
_cell.angle_beta   90.00
_cell.angle_gamma   90.00
#
_symmetry.space_group_name_H-M   'P 1'
#
loop_
_entity.id
_entity.type
_entity.pdbx_description
1 polymer ?
#
loop_
_entity_poly.entity_id
_entity_poly.type
_entity_poly.pdbx_seq_one_letter_code
_entity_poly.pdbx_strand_id
1 'polypeptide(L)'
;MRASRIMLPLMLAAALAGCGEDPKPPASTNNAIPKDPALAQIYANSCQLCHANPAANAPLTGDRKAWEPRIQQGADTLLDHAINGYNGMPPMGQCVECSEEQFLQLIGFMADQPLPQ
;
A
#
# COMPACT_ATOMS: atom_id res chain seq x y z
N MET A 1 36.86 65.44 16.84
CA MET A 1 37.28 64.64 18.02
C MET A 1 36.97 63.18 17.73
N ARG A 2 37.97 62.32 17.92
CA ARG A 2 37.93 60.86 17.65
C ARG A 2 37.26 60.12 18.82
N ALA A 3 36.51 59.06 18.53
CA ALA A 3 36.59 57.71 19.13
C ALA A 3 35.35 56.91 18.66
N SER A 4 35.42 55.96 17.72
CA SER A 4 36.06 54.63 17.73
C SER A 4 35.28 53.55 18.49
N ARG A 5 34.64 52.67 17.70
CA ARG A 5 34.55 51.19 17.79
C ARG A 5 33.88 50.52 19.00
N ILE A 6 32.71 49.88 18.76
CA ILE A 6 32.32 48.51 19.22
C ILE A 6 31.34 47.97 18.16
N MET A 7 31.76 47.22 17.13
CA MET A 7 31.85 45.76 17.02
C MET A 7 30.57 44.96 17.36
N LEU A 8 30.00 44.33 16.31
CA LEU A 8 28.96 43.27 16.17
C LEU A 8 28.70 42.36 17.41
N PRO A 9 27.49 41.76 17.56
CA PRO A 9 26.94 40.75 16.62
C PRO A 9 25.47 41.03 16.21
N LEU A 10 25.11 41.02 14.93
CA LEU A 10 24.50 39.89 14.21
C LEU A 10 23.84 38.82 15.11
N MET A 11 22.55 38.98 15.40
CA MET A 11 21.65 37.87 15.72
C MET A 11 20.47 37.95 14.77
N LEU A 12 20.69 37.33 13.60
CA LEU A 12 19.68 36.97 12.63
C LEU A 12 19.08 35.63 13.07
N ALA A 13 17.83 35.61 13.53
CA ALA A 13 17.05 34.40 13.56
C ALA A 13 15.58 34.77 13.33
N ALA A 14 15.21 34.73 12.06
CA ALA A 14 13.85 34.90 11.58
C ALA A 14 12.93 33.86 12.21
N ALA A 15 11.77 34.32 12.68
CA ALA A 15 10.62 33.46 12.88
C ALA A 15 10.19 32.88 11.52
N LEU A 16 10.04 31.56 11.42
CA LEU A 16 9.14 30.88 10.48
C LEU A 16 8.83 29.48 11.02
N ALA A 17 7.54 29.22 11.19
CA ALA A 17 6.97 27.93 11.49
C ALA A 17 7.23 26.92 10.35
N GLY A 18 7.25 25.63 10.71
CA GLY A 18 6.99 24.54 9.78
C GLY A 18 8.20 23.71 9.36
N CYS A 19 8.31 22.51 9.92
CA CYS A 19 8.00 21.29 9.18
C CYS A 19 7.61 20.25 10.22
N GLY A 20 6.31 19.99 10.32
CA GLY A 20 5.84 18.78 10.99
C GLY A 20 6.47 17.60 10.27
N GLU A 21 7.02 16.66 11.02
CA GLU A 21 7.41 15.40 10.42
C GLU A 21 6.12 14.71 10.01
N ASP A 22 5.81 14.71 8.71
CA ASP A 22 4.80 13.82 8.18
C ASP A 22 5.17 12.40 8.67
N PRO A 23 4.28 11.69 9.38
CA PRO A 23 4.57 10.32 9.76
C PRO A 23 4.71 9.53 8.47
N LYS A 24 5.97 9.22 8.11
CA LYS A 24 6.32 8.23 7.11
C LYS A 24 5.42 7.03 7.38
N PRO A 25 4.53 6.62 6.44
CA PRO A 25 3.73 5.43 6.63
C PRO A 25 4.67 4.30 7.05
N PRO A 26 4.30 3.48 8.06
CA PRO A 26 5.15 2.38 8.47
C PRO A 26 5.50 1.57 7.23
N ALA A 27 6.79 1.30 7.04
CA ALA A 27 7.24 0.43 5.97
C ALA A 27 6.45 -0.87 6.10
N SER A 28 5.53 -1.09 5.15
CA SER A 28 4.69 -2.27 5.12
C SER A 28 5.61 -3.48 5.12
N THR A 29 5.42 -4.39 6.06
CA THR A 29 6.19 -5.63 6.14
C THR A 29 5.86 -6.46 4.91
N ASN A 30 6.73 -6.41 3.90
CA ASN A 30 6.59 -7.04 2.57
C ASN A 30 6.49 -8.59 2.58
N ASN A 31 6.29 -9.23 3.73
CA ASN A 31 6.38 -10.69 3.92
C ASN A 31 5.13 -11.30 4.54
N ALA A 32 3.97 -10.63 4.48
CA ALA A 32 2.72 -11.27 4.89
C ALA A 32 2.44 -12.49 4.00
N ILE A 33 1.95 -13.59 4.60
CA ILE A 33 1.55 -14.82 3.92
C ILE A 33 0.18 -15.25 4.47
N PRO A 34 -0.75 -15.74 3.62
CA PRO A 34 -2.00 -16.33 4.10
C PRO A 34 -1.77 -17.46 5.10
N LYS A 35 -2.64 -17.57 6.11
CA LYS A 35 -2.55 -18.65 7.12
C LYS A 35 -2.95 -20.02 6.56
N ASP A 36 -3.89 -20.02 5.61
CA ASP A 36 -4.30 -21.22 4.90
C ASP A 36 -3.20 -21.63 3.90
N PRO A 37 -2.67 -22.86 3.96
CA PRO A 37 -1.59 -23.29 3.08
C PRO A 37 -1.94 -23.27 1.59
N ALA A 38 -3.19 -23.54 1.21
CA ALA A 38 -3.61 -23.52 -0.19
C ALA A 38 -3.66 -22.09 -0.71
N LEU A 39 -4.24 -21.16 0.06
CA LEU A 39 -4.20 -19.73 -0.28
C LEU A 39 -2.77 -19.18 -0.29
N ALA A 40 -1.90 -19.64 0.60
CA ALA A 40 -0.51 -19.22 0.62
C ALA A 40 0.22 -19.62 -0.67
N GLN A 41 -0.05 -20.83 -1.16
CA GLN A 41 0.51 -21.31 -2.42
C GLN A 41 -0.02 -20.52 -3.62
N ILE A 42 -1.32 -20.23 -3.65
CA ILE A 42 -1.93 -19.40 -4.70
C ILE A 42 -1.35 -18.00 -4.68
N TYR A 43 -1.30 -17.35 -3.52
CA TYR A 43 -0.71 -16.03 -3.36
C TYR A 43 0.72 -16.00 -3.90
N ALA A 44 1.56 -16.95 -3.49
CA ALA A 44 2.95 -17.01 -3.90
C ALA A 44 3.11 -17.18 -5.43
N ASN A 45 2.28 -18.00 -6.06
CA ASN A 45 2.39 -18.32 -7.49
C ASN A 45 1.77 -17.27 -8.40
N SER A 46 0.73 -16.59 -7.94
CA SER A 46 -0.16 -15.79 -8.81
C SER A 46 -0.19 -14.32 -8.42
N CYS A 47 -0.31 -14.00 -7.14
CA CYS A 47 -0.56 -12.62 -6.68
C CYS A 47 0.73 -11.88 -6.27
N GLN A 48 1.65 -12.58 -5.61
CA GLN A 48 2.79 -12.01 -4.89
C GLN A 48 3.74 -11.25 -5.82
N LEU A 49 3.93 -11.71 -7.06
CA LEU A 49 4.83 -11.08 -8.03
C LEU A 49 4.52 -9.59 -8.24
N CYS A 50 3.24 -9.23 -8.18
CA CYS A 50 2.78 -7.85 -8.37
C CYS A 50 2.45 -7.20 -7.02
N HIS A 51 1.71 -7.89 -6.15
CA HIS A 51 1.19 -7.30 -4.92
C HIS A 51 2.20 -7.26 -3.76
N ALA A 52 3.39 -7.85 -3.90
CA ALA A 52 4.52 -7.64 -2.98
C ALA A 52 5.66 -6.82 -3.60
N ASN A 53 5.49 -6.32 -4.83
CA ASN A 53 6.53 -5.61 -5.57
C ASN A 53 6.15 -4.12 -5.75
N PRO A 54 6.80 -3.19 -5.03
CA PRO A 54 6.54 -1.75 -5.17
C PRO A 54 6.75 -1.21 -6.58
N ALA A 55 7.56 -1.87 -7.42
CA ALA A 55 7.79 -1.46 -8.80
C ALA A 55 6.67 -1.90 -9.77
N ALA A 56 5.77 -2.80 -9.35
CA ALA A 56 4.68 -3.30 -10.19
C ALA A 56 3.47 -2.36 -10.26
N ASN A 57 3.45 -1.28 -9.45
CA ASN A 57 2.36 -0.31 -9.37
C ASN A 57 0.98 -0.94 -8.99
N ALA A 58 0.99 -2.15 -8.44
CA ALA A 58 -0.17 -2.82 -7.86
C ALA A 58 -0.35 -2.37 -6.39
N PRO A 59 -1.57 -2.42 -5.83
CA PRO A 59 -1.77 -2.16 -4.39
C PRO A 59 -1.02 -3.21 -3.57
N LEU A 60 -0.11 -2.77 -2.70
CA LEU A 60 0.73 -3.68 -1.95
C LEU A 60 -0.07 -4.43 -0.88
N THR A 61 0.23 -5.71 -0.71
CA THR A 61 -0.27 -6.54 0.39
C THR A 61 0.00 -5.85 1.73
N GLY A 62 -1.03 -5.70 2.55
CA GLY A 62 -0.96 -5.03 3.84
C GLY A 62 -1.01 -3.51 3.79
N ASP A 63 -0.97 -2.87 2.62
CA ASP A 63 -1.12 -1.42 2.51
C ASP A 63 -2.60 -1.02 2.63
N ARG A 64 -3.09 -0.96 3.87
CA ARG A 64 -4.47 -0.57 4.17
C ARG A 64 -4.86 0.77 3.54
N LYS A 65 -3.93 1.73 3.41
CA LYS A 65 -4.23 3.04 2.81
C LYS A 65 -4.49 2.92 1.30
N ALA A 66 -3.72 2.08 0.61
CA ALA A 66 -3.97 1.79 -0.80
C ALA A 66 -5.27 0.99 -1.02
N TRP A 67 -5.59 0.08 -0.10
CA TRP A 67 -6.75 -0.80 -0.18
C TRP A 67 -8.08 -0.15 0.24
N GLU A 68 -8.09 0.80 1.16
CA GLU A 68 -9.30 1.47 1.66
C GLU A 68 -10.24 1.97 0.53
N PRO A 69 -9.80 2.80 -0.45
CA PRO A 69 -10.68 3.25 -1.53
C PRO A 69 -11.08 2.13 -2.53
N ARG A 70 -10.41 0.99 -2.50
CA ARG A 70 -10.75 -0.19 -3.32
C ARG A 70 -11.85 -0.99 -2.65
N ILE A 71 -11.72 -1.21 -1.34
CA ILE A 71 -12.70 -1.91 -0.52
C ILE A 71 -14.05 -1.18 -0.52
N GLN A 72 -14.04 0.15 -0.56
CA GLN A 72 -15.25 0.97 -0.70
C GLN A 72 -16.04 0.74 -2.00
N GLN A 73 -15.45 0.09 -3.01
CA GLN A 73 -16.14 -0.29 -4.25
C GLN A 73 -16.98 -1.57 -4.09
N GLY A 74 -16.85 -2.28 -2.97
CA GLY A 74 -17.56 -3.52 -2.67
C GLY A 74 -16.84 -4.78 -3.15
N ALA A 75 -17.17 -5.92 -2.53
CA ALA A 75 -16.56 -7.21 -2.82
C ALA A 75 -16.78 -7.66 -4.27
N ASP A 76 -18.00 -7.49 -4.79
CA ASP A 76 -18.36 -7.89 -6.17
C ASP A 76 -17.49 -7.18 -7.21
N THR A 77 -17.29 -5.86 -7.05
CA THR A 77 -16.45 -5.08 -7.97
C THR A 77 -14.99 -5.55 -7.94
N LEU A 78 -14.45 -5.84 -6.75
CA LEU A 78 -13.08 -6.32 -6.63
C LEU A 78 -12.90 -7.72 -7.19
N LEU A 79 -13.91 -8.59 -7.01
CA LEU A 79 -13.93 -9.92 -7.58
C LEU A 79 -14.01 -9.87 -9.11
N ASP A 80 -14.89 -9.03 -9.66
CA ASP A 80 -15.02 -8.81 -11.11
C ASP A 80 -13.68 -8.36 -11.72
N HIS A 81 -13.01 -7.37 -11.11
CA HIS A 81 -11.69 -6.94 -11.53
C HIS A 81 -10.63 -8.05 -11.47
N ALA A 82 -10.67 -8.91 -10.45
CA ALA A 82 -9.73 -10.02 -10.32
C ALA A 82 -9.95 -11.11 -11.38
N ILE A 83 -11.21 -11.42 -11.69
CA ILE A 83 -11.59 -12.43 -12.68
C ILE A 83 -11.32 -11.92 -14.10
N ASN A 84 -11.79 -10.72 -14.41
CA ASN A 84 -11.77 -10.18 -15.77
C ASN A 84 -10.48 -9.41 -16.11
N GLY A 85 -9.66 -9.12 -15.11
CA GLY A 85 -8.46 -8.29 -15.24
C GLY A 85 -8.81 -6.80 -15.23
N TYR A 86 -7.93 -6.00 -14.66
CA TYR A 86 -8.18 -4.56 -14.46
C TYR A 86 -6.89 -3.76 -14.34
N ASN A 87 -6.78 -2.65 -15.07
CA ASN A 87 -5.70 -1.67 -14.95
C ASN A 87 -4.28 -2.27 -14.92
N GLY A 88 -4.01 -3.24 -15.81
CA GLY A 88 -2.73 -3.94 -15.91
C GLY A 88 -2.65 -5.25 -15.12
N MET A 89 -3.62 -5.55 -14.24
CA MET A 89 -3.79 -6.88 -13.65
C MET A 89 -4.32 -7.84 -14.74
N PRO A 90 -3.66 -8.98 -14.99
CA PRO A 90 -4.14 -9.97 -15.95
C PRO A 90 -5.44 -10.62 -15.47
N PRO A 91 -6.30 -11.11 -16.39
CA PRO A 91 -7.47 -11.91 -16.03
C PRO A 91 -7.10 -13.07 -15.12
N MET A 92 -7.99 -13.36 -14.17
CA MET A 92 -7.83 -14.36 -13.11
C MET A 92 -6.60 -14.14 -12.22
N GLY A 93 -5.90 -13.00 -12.29
CA GLY A 93 -4.67 -12.75 -11.54
C GLY A 93 -3.60 -13.83 -11.72
N GLN A 94 -3.54 -14.48 -12.88
CA GLN A 94 -2.72 -15.68 -13.17
C GLN A 94 -3.08 -16.94 -12.36
N CYS A 95 -4.27 -17.03 -11.80
CA CYS A 95 -4.81 -18.23 -11.17
C CYS A 95 -6.09 -18.69 -11.90
N VAL A 96 -5.92 -19.37 -13.04
CA VAL A 96 -7.05 -19.84 -13.86
C VAL A 96 -7.90 -20.92 -13.18
N GLU A 97 -7.40 -21.49 -12.08
CA GLU A 97 -8.03 -22.57 -11.32
C GLU A 97 -8.72 -22.05 -10.05
N CYS A 98 -8.58 -20.77 -9.73
CA CYS A 98 -9.11 -20.18 -8.50
C CYS A 98 -10.62 -20.09 -8.53
N SER A 99 -11.25 -20.45 -7.41
CA SER A 99 -12.66 -20.14 -7.17
C SER A 99 -12.85 -18.68 -6.77
N GLU A 100 -14.09 -18.19 -6.92
CA GLU A 100 -14.48 -16.86 -6.44
C GLU A 100 -14.20 -16.67 -4.94
N GLU A 101 -14.46 -17.70 -4.13
CA GLU A 101 -14.17 -17.68 -2.70
C GLU A 101 -12.68 -17.49 -2.41
N GLN A 102 -11.81 -18.20 -3.15
CA GLN A 102 -10.36 -18.04 -3.00
C GLN A 102 -9.91 -16.63 -3.39
N PHE A 103 -10.48 -16.04 -4.44
CA PHE A 103 -10.21 -14.65 -4.78
C PHE A 103 -10.64 -13.70 -3.67
N LEU A 104 -11.86 -13.82 -3.14
CA LEU A 104 -12.35 -12.97 -2.05
C LEU A 104 -11.47 -13.08 -0.81
N GLN A 105 -11.04 -14.29 -0.45
CA GLN A 105 -10.11 -14.52 0.67
C GLN A 105 -8.73 -13.90 0.44
N LEU A 106 -8.19 -14.01 -0.78
CA LEU A 106 -6.91 -13.41 -1.16
C LEU A 106 -6.98 -11.88 -1.22
N ILE A 107 -8.08 -11.31 -1.71
CA ILE A 107 -8.31 -9.87 -1.71
C ILE A 107 -8.37 -9.36 -0.27
N GLY A 108 -9.13 -10.01 0.62
CA GLY A 108 -9.18 -9.64 2.04
C GLY A 108 -7.82 -9.78 2.73
N PHE A 109 -7.06 -10.84 2.42
CA PHE A 109 -5.69 -11.01 2.89
C PHE A 109 -4.79 -9.86 2.43
N MET A 110 -4.80 -9.51 1.14
CA MET A 110 -3.98 -8.41 0.61
C MET A 110 -4.40 -7.05 1.17
N ALA A 111 -5.69 -6.84 1.44
CA ALA A 111 -6.21 -5.65 2.08
C ALA A 111 -5.94 -5.59 3.59
N ASP A 112 -5.47 -6.69 4.21
CA ASP A 112 -5.30 -6.85 5.66
C ASP A 112 -6.57 -6.50 6.44
N GLN A 113 -7.73 -6.88 5.88
CA GLN A 113 -9.06 -6.79 6.47
C GLN A 113 -10.08 -7.67 5.74
N PRO A 114 -11.12 -8.18 6.43
CA PRO A 114 -12.21 -8.90 5.77
C PRO A 114 -12.98 -7.98 4.81
N LEU A 115 -13.46 -8.56 3.70
CA LEU A 115 -14.28 -7.83 2.73
C LEU A 115 -15.67 -7.54 3.31
N PRO A 116 -16.23 -6.34 3.08
CA PRO A 116 -17.64 -6.09 3.34
C PRO A 116 -18.49 -7.00 2.45
N GLN A 117 -19.50 -7.64 3.05
CA GLN A 117 -20.51 -8.40 2.31
C GLN A 117 -21.48 -7.48 1.58
#